data_AF-A0AAE3QDY8-F1
#
_entry.id   AF-A0AAE3QDY8-F1
#
_cell.length_a   1.000
_cell.length_b   1.000
_cell.length_c   1.000
_cell.angle_alpha   90.00
_cell.angle_beta   90.00
_cell.angle_gamma   90.00
#
_symmetry.space_group_name_H-M   'P 1'
#
loop_
_entity.id
_entity.type
_entity.pdbx_description
1 polymer ?
#
loop_
_entity_poly.entity_id
_entity_poly.type
_entity_poly.pdbx_seq_one_letter_code
_entity_poly.pdbx_strand_id
1 'polypeptide(L)'
;MAGSQQSDSEAIGEALSWLTGLWPSLEVTYGTPDADMFSAVDLGDPGSNAVAQLLAYHRQLLPRPDARTLAASVLGQYSYFLGLAAAAPYLLSGTVPDLSAGNLFFRLVAAEEGADAPFRRFHLRLLSAVPSMKNAGHFADPPARRALLQQILEDHLRPLVMALRQISSFGRDAQWRIAGDSVAAAFLEIGRRLGETERATAEALAILRQPGSAFRNKQLDFVTLRVATPDAGVIEETFRLRGGCCRLYKLDGGSLCPTCVLAEPQWREEQLRRLLLERSGFTAS
;
A
#
# COMPACT_ATOMS: atom_id res chain seq x y z
N MET A 1 -14.53 27.93 -8.69
CA MET A 1 -14.50 26.94 -7.58
C MET A 1 -15.36 25.72 -7.87
N ALA A 2 -16.65 25.86 -8.27
CA ALA A 2 -17.48 24.71 -8.65
C ALA A 2 -16.93 23.92 -9.87
N GLY A 3 -16.41 24.61 -10.91
CA GLY A 3 -15.86 23.96 -12.09
C GLY A 3 -14.55 23.17 -11.87
N SER A 4 -13.70 23.58 -10.91
CA SER A 4 -12.47 22.85 -10.59
C SER A 4 -12.75 21.59 -9.76
N GLN A 5 -13.78 21.62 -8.91
CA GLN A 5 -14.19 20.48 -8.09
C GLN A 5 -14.83 19.35 -8.90
N GLN A 6 -15.62 19.71 -9.91
CA GLN A 6 -16.19 18.73 -10.85
C GLN A 6 -15.08 18.02 -11.65
N SER A 7 -14.10 18.79 -12.15
CA SER A 7 -12.95 18.24 -12.87
C SER A 7 -12.07 17.33 -11.98
N ASP A 8 -11.87 17.69 -10.72
CA ASP A 8 -11.14 16.84 -9.76
C ASP A 8 -11.91 15.54 -9.46
N SER A 9 -13.23 15.60 -9.32
CA SER A 9 -14.10 14.43 -9.12
C SER A 9 -13.97 13.43 -10.26
N GLU A 10 -14.02 13.92 -11.49
CA GLU A 10 -13.95 13.11 -12.71
C GLU A 10 -12.57 12.46 -12.84
N ALA A 11 -11.50 13.23 -12.61
CA ALA A 11 -10.14 12.72 -12.66
C ALA A 11 -9.89 11.59 -11.64
N ILE A 12 -10.39 11.71 -10.40
CA ILE A 12 -10.26 10.63 -9.42
C ILE A 12 -11.18 9.45 -9.80
N GLY A 13 -12.38 9.71 -10.33
CA GLY A 13 -13.27 8.74 -10.98
C GLY A 13 -12.54 7.83 -11.97
N GLU A 14 -11.91 8.46 -12.96
CA GLU A 14 -11.17 7.81 -14.02
C GLU A 14 -9.96 7.04 -13.48
N ALA A 15 -9.20 7.62 -12.55
CA ALA A 15 -8.05 6.96 -11.94
C ALA A 15 -8.41 5.68 -11.18
N LEU A 16 -9.52 5.67 -10.44
CA LEU A 16 -9.97 4.48 -9.71
C LEU A 16 -10.61 3.43 -10.62
N SER A 17 -11.30 3.86 -11.68
CA SER A 17 -11.78 2.96 -12.73
C SER A 17 -10.61 2.26 -13.44
N TRP A 18 -9.57 3.03 -13.81
CA TRP A 18 -8.33 2.50 -14.35
C TRP A 18 -7.67 1.50 -13.38
N LEU A 19 -7.58 1.86 -12.09
CA LEU A 19 -7.03 0.99 -11.06
C LEU A 19 -7.77 -0.35 -10.94
N THR A 20 -9.10 -0.31 -10.94
CA THR A 20 -9.95 -1.52 -10.89
C THR A 20 -9.75 -2.38 -12.15
N GLY A 21 -9.58 -1.76 -13.32
CA GLY A 21 -9.27 -2.45 -14.56
C GLY A 21 -7.92 -3.20 -14.56
N LEU A 22 -6.98 -2.81 -13.71
CA LEU A 22 -5.68 -3.48 -13.58
C LEU A 22 -5.73 -4.75 -12.72
N TRP A 23 -6.66 -4.82 -11.77
CA TRP A 23 -6.73 -5.91 -10.81
C TRP A 23 -8.16 -6.37 -10.56
N PRO A 24 -8.58 -7.50 -11.17
CA PRO A 24 -9.89 -8.08 -10.92
C PRO A 24 -10.16 -8.42 -9.43
N SER A 25 -9.11 -8.59 -8.62
CA SER A 25 -9.19 -8.86 -7.18
C SER A 25 -9.26 -7.61 -6.29
N LEU A 26 -9.17 -6.42 -6.87
CA LEU A 26 -9.28 -5.13 -6.19
C LEU A 26 -10.36 -4.32 -6.89
N GLU A 27 -11.48 -4.12 -6.19
CA GLU A 27 -12.50 -3.18 -6.61
C GLU A 27 -12.28 -1.88 -5.83
N VAL A 28 -12.06 -0.77 -6.53
CA VAL A 28 -12.05 0.58 -5.92
C VAL A 28 -13.11 1.43 -6.62
N THR A 29 -14.23 1.67 -5.94
CA THR A 29 -15.42 2.30 -6.52
C THR A 29 -15.90 3.53 -5.75
N TYR A 30 -16.78 4.29 -6.40
CA TYR A 30 -17.54 5.38 -5.78
C TYR A 30 -18.98 4.99 -5.49
N GLY A 31 -19.52 5.56 -4.42
CA GLY A 31 -20.96 5.58 -4.17
C GLY A 31 -21.32 5.11 -2.78
N THR A 32 -22.60 4.83 -2.60
CA THR A 32 -23.16 4.33 -1.35
C THR A 32 -22.50 2.99 -0.98
N PRO A 33 -22.10 2.81 0.30
CA PRO A 33 -21.49 1.57 0.72
C PRO A 33 -22.56 0.47 0.78
N ASP A 34 -22.15 -0.77 0.47
CA ASP A 34 -23.02 -1.91 0.68
C ASP A 34 -23.19 -2.17 2.19
N ALA A 35 -24.27 -2.82 2.56
CA ALA A 35 -24.60 -3.07 3.97
C ALA A 35 -23.57 -3.95 4.70
N ASP A 36 -22.73 -4.70 3.98
CA ASP A 36 -21.69 -5.58 4.50
C ASP A 36 -20.29 -4.94 4.54
N MET A 37 -20.16 -3.65 4.18
CA MET A 37 -18.89 -2.92 4.26
C MET A 37 -18.68 -2.28 5.64
N PHE A 38 -17.43 -2.27 6.10
CA PHE A 38 -17.01 -1.51 7.27
C PHE A 38 -16.65 -0.09 6.87
N SER A 39 -16.99 0.90 7.70
CA SER A 39 -16.38 2.22 7.61
C SER A 39 -14.94 2.15 8.11
N ALA A 40 -14.00 2.91 7.53
CA ALA A 40 -12.66 3.02 8.10
C ALA A 40 -12.67 3.70 9.49
N VAL A 41 -13.74 4.41 9.88
CA VAL A 41 -13.96 4.88 11.27
C VAL A 41 -14.00 3.70 12.25
N ASP A 42 -14.55 2.56 11.83
CA ASP A 42 -14.70 1.35 12.64
C ASP A 42 -13.35 0.77 13.08
N LEU A 43 -12.25 1.13 12.42
CA LEU A 43 -10.90 0.70 12.81
C LEU A 43 -10.45 1.30 14.15
N GLY A 44 -11.06 2.42 14.55
CA GLY A 44 -10.80 3.10 15.82
C GLY A 44 -11.85 2.86 16.89
N ASP A 45 -12.99 2.25 16.54
CA ASP A 45 -14.10 2.05 17.45
C ASP A 45 -13.93 0.74 18.24
N PRO A 46 -13.77 0.78 19.58
CA PRO A 46 -13.71 -0.42 20.41
C PRO A 46 -15.00 -1.27 20.38
N GLY A 47 -16.14 -0.69 20.00
CA GLY A 47 -17.42 -1.38 19.83
C GLY A 47 -17.56 -2.11 18.50
N SER A 48 -16.71 -1.80 17.51
CA SER A 48 -16.74 -2.46 16.20
C SER A 48 -15.92 -3.74 16.17
N ASN A 49 -16.34 -4.68 15.31
CA ASN A 49 -15.59 -5.91 15.05
C ASN A 49 -14.64 -5.81 13.83
N ALA A 50 -14.51 -4.63 13.20
CA ALA A 50 -13.74 -4.44 11.97
C ALA A 50 -12.28 -4.94 12.08
N VAL A 51 -11.57 -4.56 13.15
CA VAL A 51 -10.18 -5.02 13.40
C VAL A 51 -10.14 -6.52 13.66
N ALA A 52 -11.13 -7.06 14.38
CA ALA A 52 -11.22 -8.50 14.64
C ALA A 52 -11.44 -9.30 13.34
N GLN A 53 -12.27 -8.80 12.42
CA GLN A 53 -12.49 -9.39 11.10
C GLN A 53 -11.21 -9.37 10.24
N LEU A 54 -10.48 -8.25 10.23
CA LEU A 54 -9.18 -8.15 9.56
C LEU A 54 -8.18 -9.19 10.08
N LEU A 55 -8.09 -9.34 11.40
CA LEU A 55 -7.22 -10.33 12.04
C LEU A 55 -7.68 -11.77 11.75
N ALA A 56 -8.98 -12.04 11.77
CA ALA A 56 -9.54 -13.36 11.47
C ALA A 56 -9.25 -13.78 10.03
N TYR A 57 -9.49 -12.89 9.07
CA TYR A 57 -9.17 -13.10 7.67
C TYR A 57 -7.69 -13.44 7.46
N HIS A 58 -6.78 -12.66 8.06
CA HIS A 58 -5.36 -12.92 7.94
C HIS A 58 -4.90 -14.22 8.62
N ARG A 59 -5.57 -14.63 9.70
CA ARG A 59 -5.26 -15.86 10.42
C ARG A 59 -5.57 -17.10 9.57
N GLN A 60 -6.58 -17.03 8.70
CA GLN A 60 -6.91 -18.11 7.76
C GLN A 60 -5.83 -18.29 6.68
N LEU A 61 -5.07 -17.24 6.38
CA LEU A 61 -4.13 -17.19 5.26
C LEU A 61 -2.67 -17.43 5.66
N LEU A 62 -2.36 -17.43 6.95
CA LEU A 62 -1.00 -17.52 7.45
C LEU A 62 -0.84 -18.78 8.31
N PRO A 63 0.23 -19.57 8.13
CA PRO A 63 0.47 -20.74 8.96
C PRO A 63 0.94 -20.31 10.36
N ARG A 64 0.07 -20.49 11.35
CA ARG A 64 0.32 -20.27 12.79
C ARG A 64 1.00 -18.92 13.13
N PRO A 65 0.44 -17.77 12.70
CA PRO A 65 1.05 -16.47 12.96
C PRO A 65 1.03 -16.11 14.45
N ASP A 66 2.16 -15.61 14.98
CA ASP A 66 2.15 -14.88 16.24
C ASP A 66 1.37 -13.56 16.10
N ALA A 67 0.91 -12.98 17.22
CA ALA A 67 0.08 -11.78 17.20
C ALA A 67 0.73 -10.59 16.48
N ARG A 68 2.08 -10.48 16.53
CA ARG A 68 2.83 -9.39 15.88
C ARG A 68 2.90 -9.58 14.37
N THR A 69 3.08 -10.81 13.92
CA THR A 69 3.13 -11.18 12.50
C THR A 69 1.75 -11.02 11.88
N LEU A 70 0.70 -11.36 12.63
CA LEU A 70 -0.68 -11.12 12.21
C LEU A 70 -0.97 -9.61 12.09
N ALA A 71 -0.61 -8.81 13.10
CA ALA A 71 -0.75 -7.35 13.06
C ALA A 71 0.06 -6.71 11.93
N ALA A 72 1.30 -7.15 11.72
CA ALA A 72 2.15 -6.69 10.62
C ALA A 72 1.53 -6.98 9.25
N SER A 73 0.89 -8.14 9.10
CA SER A 73 0.25 -8.55 7.85
C SER A 73 -1.02 -7.75 7.57
N VAL A 74 -1.87 -7.57 8.59
CA VAL A 74 -3.07 -6.72 8.50
C VAL A 74 -2.68 -5.31 8.09
N LEU A 75 -1.76 -4.69 8.82
CA LEU A 75 -1.33 -3.33 8.56
C LEU A 75 -0.68 -3.20 7.17
N GLY A 76 0.20 -4.13 6.81
CA GLY A 76 0.87 -4.11 5.51
C GLY A 76 -0.10 -4.22 4.34
N GLN A 77 -1.06 -5.14 4.42
CA GLN A 77 -2.07 -5.30 3.36
C GLN A 77 -2.99 -4.07 3.28
N TYR A 78 -3.54 -3.64 4.41
CA TYR A 78 -4.46 -2.49 4.45
C TYR A 78 -3.77 -1.22 3.92
N SER A 79 -2.56 -0.92 4.39
CA SER A 79 -1.78 0.23 3.92
C SER A 79 -1.38 0.14 2.44
N TYR A 80 -1.18 -1.07 1.90
CA TYR A 80 -0.91 -1.24 0.47
C TYR A 80 -2.13 -0.84 -0.37
N PHE A 81 -3.32 -1.35 -0.06
CA PHE A 81 -4.54 -1.00 -0.80
C PHE A 81 -4.93 0.47 -0.64
N LEU A 82 -4.80 1.02 0.56
CA LEU A 82 -4.94 2.47 0.78
C LEU A 82 -3.93 3.26 -0.05
N GLY A 83 -2.69 2.79 -0.13
CA GLY A 83 -1.64 3.37 -0.96
C GLY A 83 -1.95 3.32 -2.45
N LEU A 84 -2.62 2.27 -2.94
CA LEU A 84 -3.03 2.17 -4.34
C LEU A 84 -4.12 3.19 -4.67
N ALA A 85 -5.14 3.30 -3.80
CA ALA A 85 -6.19 4.30 -3.91
C ALA A 85 -5.66 5.74 -3.83
N ALA A 86 -4.56 5.96 -3.12
CA ALA A 86 -3.85 7.25 -3.10
C ALA A 86 -3.00 7.49 -4.36
N ALA A 87 -2.17 6.51 -4.73
CA ALA A 87 -1.14 6.66 -5.75
C ALA A 87 -1.72 6.82 -7.16
N ALA A 88 -2.81 6.11 -7.47
CA ALA A 88 -3.43 6.19 -8.80
C ALA A 88 -3.86 7.63 -9.17
N PRO A 89 -4.77 8.30 -8.44
CA PRO A 89 -5.14 9.68 -8.75
C PRO A 89 -3.98 10.67 -8.58
N TYR A 90 -3.12 10.47 -7.59
CA TYR A 90 -1.98 11.35 -7.36
C TYR A 90 -1.01 11.37 -8.55
N LEU A 91 -0.70 10.20 -9.13
CA LEU A 91 0.24 10.10 -10.24
C LEU A 91 -0.43 10.43 -11.59
N LEU A 92 -1.67 10.00 -11.82
CA LEU A 92 -2.37 10.23 -13.09
C LEU A 92 -2.74 11.70 -13.31
N SER A 93 -3.30 12.37 -12.30
CA SER A 93 -3.87 13.72 -12.44
C SER A 93 -3.28 14.75 -11.48
N GLY A 94 -2.39 14.34 -10.57
CA GLY A 94 -1.88 15.23 -9.52
C GLY A 94 -2.92 15.56 -8.47
N THR A 95 -4.01 14.78 -8.39
CA THR A 95 -5.13 15.02 -7.46
C THR A 95 -4.94 14.21 -6.17
N VAL A 96 -5.19 14.83 -5.02
CA VAL A 96 -5.20 14.12 -3.73
C VAL A 96 -6.63 13.64 -3.45
N PRO A 97 -6.89 12.34 -3.36
CA PRO A 97 -8.22 11.82 -3.01
C PRO A 97 -8.53 12.02 -1.52
N ASP A 98 -9.80 12.24 -1.19
CA ASP A 98 -10.25 12.23 0.21
C ASP A 98 -10.31 10.78 0.72
N LEU A 99 -9.21 10.36 1.34
CA LEU A 99 -9.11 9.07 2.01
C LEU A 99 -9.30 9.23 3.51
N SER A 100 -10.08 10.20 3.99
CA SER A 100 -10.43 10.26 5.40
C SER A 100 -11.19 9.01 5.84
N ALA A 101 -11.07 8.61 7.11
CA ALA A 101 -11.70 7.39 7.61
C ALA A 101 -13.24 7.40 7.44
N GLY A 102 -13.88 8.58 7.48
CA GLY A 102 -15.32 8.73 7.26
C GLY A 102 -15.74 8.64 5.79
N ASN A 103 -14.81 8.78 4.85
CA ASN A 103 -15.10 8.74 3.41
C ASN A 103 -14.73 7.40 2.75
N LEU A 104 -14.10 6.48 3.49
CA LEU A 104 -13.65 5.19 2.98
C LEU A 104 -14.34 4.04 3.71
N PHE A 105 -14.83 3.11 2.90
CA PHE A 105 -15.43 1.86 3.32
C PHE A 105 -14.62 0.72 2.73
N PHE A 106 -14.55 -0.40 3.45
CA PHE A 106 -13.82 -1.56 2.99
C PHE A 106 -14.55 -2.85 3.30
N ARG A 107 -14.29 -3.87 2.49
CA ARG A 107 -14.77 -5.22 2.72
C ARG A 107 -13.70 -6.23 2.35
N LEU A 108 -13.65 -7.29 3.14
CA LEU A 108 -12.82 -8.46 2.88
C LEU A 108 -13.63 -9.45 2.05
N VAL A 109 -13.08 -9.87 0.92
CA VAL A 109 -13.73 -10.87 0.08
C VAL A 109 -12.98 -12.18 0.25
N ALA A 110 -13.72 -13.24 0.56
CA ALA A 110 -13.18 -14.59 0.64
C ALA A 110 -12.58 -14.98 -0.73
N ALA A 111 -11.49 -15.75 -0.70
CA ALA A 111 -11.07 -16.43 -1.92
C ALA A 111 -12.18 -17.42 -2.29
N GLU A 112 -12.68 -17.37 -3.53
CA GLU A 112 -13.59 -18.41 -4.03
C GLU A 112 -12.85 -19.74 -4.10
N GLU A 113 -13.53 -20.83 -3.75
CA GLU A 113 -12.99 -22.18 -3.96
C GLU A 113 -12.67 -22.38 -5.44
N GLY A 114 -11.42 -22.74 -5.74
CA GLY A 114 -10.95 -22.97 -7.11
C GLY A 114 -10.47 -21.73 -7.88
N ALA A 115 -10.51 -20.53 -7.29
CA ALA A 115 -9.85 -19.38 -7.89
C ALA A 115 -8.33 -19.49 -7.70
N ASP A 116 -7.59 -19.54 -8.81
CA ASP A 116 -6.11 -19.57 -8.89
C ASP A 116 -5.43 -18.27 -8.42
N ALA A 117 -6.09 -17.49 -7.58
CA ALA A 117 -5.60 -16.18 -7.14
C ALA A 117 -4.87 -16.32 -5.80
N PRO A 118 -3.53 -16.23 -5.77
CA PRO A 118 -2.78 -16.05 -4.52
C PRO A 118 -3.03 -14.68 -3.86
N PHE A 119 -3.88 -13.85 -4.46
CA PHE A 119 -4.15 -12.49 -4.03
C PHE A 119 -5.36 -12.41 -3.11
N ARG A 120 -5.11 -11.80 -1.96
CA ARG A 120 -6.11 -11.46 -0.95
C ARG A 120 -7.04 -10.39 -1.51
N ARG A 121 -8.32 -10.71 -1.69
CA ARG A 121 -9.31 -9.79 -2.25
C ARG A 121 -9.73 -8.76 -1.19
N PHE A 122 -9.51 -7.49 -1.49
CA PHE A 122 -9.81 -6.35 -0.62
C PHE A 122 -10.56 -5.34 -1.46
N HIS A 123 -11.82 -5.05 -1.11
CA HIS A 123 -12.64 -4.10 -1.85
C HIS A 123 -12.68 -2.79 -1.08
N LEU A 124 -12.45 -1.68 -1.78
CA LEU A 124 -12.46 -0.32 -1.27
C LEU A 124 -13.61 0.45 -1.92
N ARG A 125 -14.34 1.23 -1.14
CA ARG A 125 -15.35 2.15 -1.65
C ARG A 125 -15.21 3.52 -1.03
N LEU A 126 -15.21 4.55 -1.87
CA LEU A 126 -15.20 5.94 -1.45
C LEU A 126 -16.62 6.52 -1.56
N LEU A 127 -17.11 7.20 -0.53
CA LEU A 127 -18.45 7.80 -0.56
C LEU A 127 -18.52 8.98 -1.54
N SER A 128 -17.43 9.74 -1.65
CA SER A 128 -17.33 10.87 -2.56
C SER A 128 -15.92 10.99 -3.12
N ALA A 129 -15.82 11.27 -4.42
CA ALA A 129 -14.58 11.70 -5.07
C ALA A 129 -14.21 13.14 -4.69
N VAL A 130 -15.20 13.92 -4.26
CA VAL A 130 -15.03 15.32 -3.87
C VAL A 130 -15.03 15.44 -2.36
N PRO A 131 -13.99 16.03 -1.76
CA PRO A 131 -13.96 16.26 -0.33
C PRO A 131 -15.08 17.20 0.11
N SER A 132 -15.54 16.99 1.35
CA SER A 132 -15.92 18.15 2.16
C SER A 132 -14.72 19.11 2.17
N MET A 133 -14.89 20.33 1.66
CA MET A 133 -13.86 21.30 1.18
C MET A 133 -12.64 21.64 2.07
N LYS A 134 -12.34 20.91 3.14
CA LYS A 134 -11.19 21.18 4.00
C LYS A 134 -9.89 20.47 3.58
N ASN A 135 -9.93 19.31 2.91
CA ASN A 135 -8.76 18.40 2.85
C ASN A 135 -8.47 17.63 1.53
N ALA A 136 -9.04 17.98 0.37
CA ALA A 136 -8.63 17.32 -0.89
C ALA A 136 -8.83 18.23 -2.12
N GLY A 137 -8.22 17.88 -3.24
CA GLY A 137 -8.27 18.67 -4.49
C GLY A 137 -6.93 18.73 -5.22
N HIS A 138 -6.89 19.43 -6.36
CA HIS A 138 -5.65 19.74 -7.08
C HIS A 138 -4.88 20.87 -6.39
N PHE A 139 -3.65 20.57 -5.96
CA PHE A 139 -2.72 21.56 -5.40
C PHE A 139 -1.63 21.85 -6.43
N ALA A 140 -1.56 23.10 -6.88
CA ALA A 140 -0.53 23.54 -7.83
C ALA A 140 0.88 23.45 -7.23
N ASP A 141 1.01 23.57 -5.90
CA ASP A 141 2.28 23.46 -5.17
C ASP A 141 2.58 21.99 -4.78
N PRO A 142 3.63 21.35 -5.36
CA PRO A 142 3.94 19.95 -5.06
C PRO A 142 4.28 19.69 -3.57
N PRO A 143 5.04 20.54 -2.85
CA PRO A 143 5.23 20.40 -1.41
C PRO A 143 3.94 20.37 -0.59
N ALA A 144 3.02 21.32 -0.80
CA ALA A 144 1.73 21.33 -0.11
C ALA A 144 0.92 20.06 -0.39
N ARG A 145 0.92 19.61 -1.65
CA ARG A 145 0.25 18.37 -2.06
C ARG A 145 0.79 17.14 -1.34
N ARG A 146 2.11 17.03 -1.25
CA ARG A 146 2.80 15.91 -0.56
C ARG A 146 2.49 15.89 0.93
N ALA A 147 2.53 17.07 1.57
CA ALA A 147 2.23 17.22 3.00
C ALA A 147 0.77 16.84 3.28
N LEU A 148 -0.18 17.28 2.46
CA LEU A 148 -1.58 16.92 2.62
C LEU A 148 -1.81 15.41 2.48
N LEU A 149 -1.29 14.79 1.43
CA LEU A 149 -1.47 13.34 1.25
C LEU A 149 -0.82 12.55 2.40
N GLN A 150 0.36 12.96 2.87
CA GLN A 150 1.00 12.37 4.03
C GLN A 150 0.11 12.47 5.28
N GLN A 151 -0.48 13.65 5.55
CA GLN A 151 -1.36 13.85 6.68
C GLN A 151 -2.61 12.96 6.61
N ILE A 152 -3.27 12.89 5.45
CA ILE A 152 -4.45 12.04 5.23
C ILE A 152 -4.13 10.58 5.52
N LEU A 153 -3.02 10.07 4.99
CA LEU A 153 -2.61 8.67 5.18
C LEU A 153 -2.29 8.37 6.65
N GLU A 154 -1.63 9.29 7.36
CA GLU A 154 -1.36 9.11 8.78
C GLU A 154 -2.63 9.12 9.62
N ASP A 155 -3.51 10.08 9.41
CA ASP A 155 -4.75 10.18 10.19
C ASP A 155 -5.67 9.00 9.92
N HIS A 156 -5.70 8.50 8.69
CA HIS A 156 -6.44 7.29 8.34
C HIS A 156 -5.90 6.05 9.04
N LEU A 157 -4.57 5.87 9.09
CA LEU A 157 -3.96 4.65 9.62
C LEU A 157 -3.76 4.67 11.14
N ARG A 158 -3.79 5.85 11.76
CA ARG A 158 -3.59 6.02 13.21
C ARG A 158 -4.51 5.14 14.07
N PRO A 159 -5.83 5.06 13.81
CA PRO A 159 -6.72 4.21 14.60
C PRO A 159 -6.34 2.73 14.52
N LEU A 160 -6.05 2.23 13.32
CA LEU A 160 -5.61 0.84 13.11
C LEU A 160 -4.29 0.54 13.82
N VAL A 161 -3.30 1.43 13.73
CA VAL A 161 -2.01 1.28 14.43
C VAL A 161 -2.22 1.23 15.96
N MET A 162 -3.11 2.05 16.50
CA MET A 162 -3.43 2.05 17.93
C MET A 162 -4.12 0.75 18.36
N ALA A 163 -5.14 0.30 17.62
CA ALA A 163 -5.85 -0.94 17.90
C ALA A 163 -4.92 -2.16 17.83
N LEU A 164 -4.12 -2.29 16.76
CA LEU A 164 -3.17 -3.38 16.60
C LEU A 164 -2.08 -3.37 17.66
N ARG A 165 -1.62 -2.19 18.11
CA ARG A 165 -0.65 -2.09 19.22
C ARG A 165 -1.23 -2.70 20.50
N GLN A 166 -2.48 -2.39 20.83
CA GLN A 166 -3.14 -2.92 22.02
C GLN A 166 -3.29 -4.44 21.95
N ILE A 167 -3.66 -4.98 20.79
CA ILE A 167 -3.91 -6.42 20.60
C ILE A 167 -2.62 -7.25 20.56
N SER A 168 -1.55 -6.73 19.95
CA SER A 168 -0.36 -7.54 19.60
C SER A 168 0.92 -7.21 20.37
N SER A 169 0.93 -6.14 21.16
CA SER A 169 2.15 -5.52 21.73
C SER A 169 3.18 -5.10 20.67
N PHE A 170 2.81 -5.03 19.39
CA PHE A 170 3.73 -4.67 18.33
C PHE A 170 4.05 -3.17 18.40
N GLY A 171 5.35 -2.83 18.42
CA GLY A 171 5.80 -1.45 18.63
C GLY A 171 5.22 -0.48 17.59
N ARG A 172 4.79 0.70 18.05
CA ARG A 172 4.18 1.73 17.21
C ARG A 172 5.06 2.13 16.03
N ASP A 173 6.34 2.39 16.29
CA ASP A 173 7.25 2.83 15.23
C ASP A 173 7.54 1.69 14.24
N ALA A 174 7.57 0.43 14.68
CA ALA A 174 7.69 -0.73 13.80
C ALA A 174 6.46 -0.89 12.89
N GLN A 175 5.26 -0.62 13.41
CA GLN A 175 4.03 -0.60 12.64
C GLN A 175 4.05 0.50 11.58
N TRP A 176 4.42 1.73 11.93
CA TRP A 176 4.51 2.82 10.95
C TRP A 176 5.52 2.56 9.83
N ARG A 177 6.65 1.89 10.14
CA ARG A 177 7.60 1.47 9.09
C ARG A 177 6.98 0.48 8.11
N ILE A 178 6.14 -0.44 8.56
CA ILE A 178 5.41 -1.37 7.69
C ILE A 178 4.38 -0.64 6.84
N ALA A 179 3.65 0.30 7.45
CA ALA A 179 2.68 1.10 6.73
C ALA A 179 3.35 1.94 5.63
N GLY A 180 4.45 2.63 5.96
CA GLY A 180 5.24 3.41 5.01
C GLY A 180 5.85 2.56 3.91
N ASP A 181 6.43 1.39 4.26
CA ASP A 181 6.88 0.42 3.26
C ASP A 181 5.75 0.09 2.28
N SER A 182 4.55 -0.21 2.79
CA SER A 182 3.43 -0.70 1.99
C SER A 182 2.86 0.39 1.07
N VAL A 183 2.76 1.63 1.55
CA VAL A 183 2.42 2.79 0.69
C VAL A 183 3.48 2.98 -0.39
N ALA A 184 4.78 2.90 -0.05
CA ALA A 184 5.85 3.01 -1.04
C ALA A 184 5.79 1.92 -2.13
N ALA A 185 5.41 0.69 -1.75
CA ALA A 185 5.19 -0.38 -2.73
C ALA A 185 4.00 -0.11 -3.65
N ALA A 186 2.93 0.51 -3.13
CA ALA A 186 1.79 0.89 -3.95
C ALA A 186 2.17 1.94 -5.00
N PHE A 187 2.93 2.97 -4.62
CA PHE A 187 3.46 3.97 -5.55
C PHE A 187 4.37 3.36 -6.61
N LEU A 188 5.29 2.48 -6.22
CA LEU A 188 6.14 1.76 -7.17
C LEU A 188 5.31 0.94 -8.17
N GLU A 189 4.28 0.25 -7.70
CA GLU A 189 3.42 -0.55 -8.58
C GLU A 189 2.65 0.33 -9.57
N ILE A 190 2.00 1.41 -9.12
CA ILE A 190 1.34 2.35 -10.03
C ILE A 190 2.35 2.97 -11.01
N GLY A 191 3.53 3.38 -10.54
CA GLY A 191 4.60 3.90 -11.39
C GLY A 191 5.03 2.95 -12.50
N ARG A 192 5.15 1.65 -12.22
CA ARG A 192 5.44 0.64 -13.24
C ARG A 192 4.35 0.55 -14.29
N ARG A 193 3.09 0.58 -13.88
CA ARG A 193 1.92 0.53 -14.79
C ARG A 193 1.84 1.76 -15.69
N LEU A 194 2.34 2.90 -15.23
CA LEU A 194 2.42 4.15 -15.99
C LEU A 194 3.71 4.29 -16.81
N GLY A 195 4.69 3.40 -16.63
CA GLY A 195 6.02 3.57 -17.25
C GLY A 195 6.86 4.68 -16.60
N GLU A 196 6.55 5.10 -15.38
CA GLU A 196 7.11 6.26 -14.69
C GLU A 196 7.66 5.91 -13.30
N THR A 197 8.33 4.77 -13.21
CA THR A 197 8.86 4.21 -11.95
C THR A 197 9.73 5.21 -11.18
N GLU A 198 10.61 5.94 -11.85
CA GLU A 198 11.48 6.93 -11.20
C GLU A 198 10.67 8.07 -10.55
N ARG A 199 9.71 8.65 -11.30
CA ARG A 199 8.81 9.69 -10.79
C ARG A 199 8.02 9.21 -9.59
N ALA A 200 7.42 8.02 -9.69
CA ALA A 200 6.56 7.48 -8.64
C ALA A 200 7.32 7.16 -7.34
N THR A 201 8.53 6.59 -7.46
CA THR A 201 9.37 6.28 -6.29
C THR A 201 9.91 7.55 -5.62
N ALA A 202 10.29 8.56 -6.39
CA ALA A 202 10.69 9.87 -5.87
C ALA A 202 9.55 10.55 -5.11
N GLU A 203 8.33 10.58 -5.67
CA GLU A 203 7.14 11.11 -4.99
C GLU A 203 6.83 10.33 -3.70
N ALA A 204 6.89 9.00 -3.73
CA ALA A 204 6.67 8.17 -2.54
C ALA A 204 7.63 8.53 -1.40
N LEU A 205 8.93 8.66 -1.69
CA LEU A 205 9.91 9.06 -0.68
C LEU A 205 9.68 10.51 -0.20
N ALA A 206 9.32 11.42 -1.10
CA ALA A 206 9.05 12.82 -0.76
C ALA A 206 7.82 12.97 0.15
N ILE A 207 6.80 12.14 -0.02
CA ILE A 207 5.61 12.10 0.84
C ILE A 207 5.94 11.44 2.20
N LEU A 208 6.57 10.27 2.19
CA LEU A 208 6.77 9.46 3.40
C LEU A 208 7.91 9.97 4.30
N ARG A 209 8.83 10.77 3.78
CA ARG A 209 9.96 11.35 4.54
C ARG A 209 9.73 12.80 4.96
N GLN A 210 8.51 13.32 4.87
CA GLN A 210 8.16 14.65 5.36
C GLN A 210 8.64 14.84 6.82
N PRO A 211 9.15 16.03 7.19
CA PRO A 211 9.53 16.31 8.57
C PRO A 211 8.35 16.11 9.53
N GLY A 212 8.57 15.37 10.62
CA GLY A 212 7.53 15.07 11.62
C GLY A 212 6.60 13.90 11.28
N SER A 213 6.68 13.36 10.06
CA SER A 213 5.86 12.20 9.66
C SER A 213 6.15 10.95 10.50
N ALA A 214 5.10 10.24 10.90
CA ALA A 214 5.18 8.93 11.53
C ALA A 214 5.76 7.85 10.61
N PHE A 215 5.60 8.00 9.29
CA PHE A 215 6.20 7.09 8.30
C PHE A 215 7.71 7.24 8.17
N ARG A 216 8.29 8.35 8.67
CA ARG A 216 9.67 8.73 8.40
C ARG A 216 10.63 7.61 8.82
N ASN A 217 11.25 7.01 7.81
CA ASN A 217 12.18 5.89 7.98
C ASN A 217 13.39 6.06 7.06
N LYS A 218 14.60 6.01 7.62
CA LYS A 218 15.85 6.10 6.86
C LYS A 218 16.16 4.83 6.06
N GLN A 219 15.59 3.68 6.44
CA GLN A 219 15.88 2.39 5.82
C GLN A 219 14.96 2.06 4.63
N LEU A 220 13.78 2.68 4.56
CA LEU A 220 12.89 2.55 3.41
C LEU A 220 13.53 3.27 2.23
N ASP A 221 13.81 2.54 1.15
CA ASP A 221 14.37 3.13 -0.08
C ASP A 221 13.97 2.32 -1.32
N PHE A 222 14.45 2.76 -2.49
CA PHE A 222 14.33 2.03 -3.75
C PHE A 222 15.70 1.78 -4.36
N VAL A 223 15.86 0.65 -5.05
CA VAL A 223 17.07 0.32 -5.79
C VAL A 223 16.70 -0.15 -7.19
N THR A 224 17.33 0.42 -8.20
CA THR A 224 17.21 -0.05 -9.58
C THR A 224 18.39 -0.95 -9.90
N LEU A 225 18.10 -2.20 -10.27
CA LEU A 225 19.11 -3.14 -10.75
C LEU A 225 19.07 -3.21 -12.26
N ARG A 226 20.25 -3.22 -12.87
CA ARG A 226 20.47 -3.44 -14.29
C ARG A 226 21.33 -4.69 -14.44
N VAL A 227 20.86 -5.67 -15.19
CA VAL A 227 21.56 -6.93 -15.43
C VAL A 227 21.62 -7.16 -16.93
N ALA A 228 22.84 -7.28 -17.46
CA ALA A 228 23.04 -7.68 -18.84
C ALA A 228 22.83 -9.20 -18.96
N THR A 229 22.07 -9.60 -19.97
CA THR A 229 21.84 -11.00 -20.34
C THR A 229 22.34 -11.23 -21.76
N PRO A 230 22.89 -12.43 -22.05
CA PRO A 230 23.37 -12.76 -23.39
C PRO A 230 22.28 -12.61 -24.47
N ASP A 231 21.04 -13.00 -24.17
CA ASP A 231 19.98 -13.17 -25.17
C ASP A 231 18.91 -12.06 -25.17
N ALA A 232 18.70 -11.37 -24.04
CA ALA A 232 17.64 -10.37 -23.88
C ALA A 232 18.18 -8.93 -23.69
N GLY A 233 19.49 -8.71 -23.85
CA GLY A 233 20.11 -7.41 -23.63
C GLY A 233 20.12 -7.02 -22.15
N VAL A 234 19.88 -5.75 -21.84
CA VAL A 234 19.86 -5.25 -20.45
C VAL A 234 18.45 -5.29 -19.90
N ILE A 235 18.27 -6.02 -18.80
CA ILE A 235 17.03 -6.04 -18.02
C ILE A 235 17.19 -5.06 -16.86
N GLU A 236 16.15 -4.26 -16.63
CA GLU A 236 16.12 -3.28 -15.56
C GLU A 236 14.85 -3.43 -14.71
N GLU A 237 15.00 -3.48 -13.39
CA GLU A 237 13.85 -3.42 -12.47
C GLU A 237 14.20 -2.62 -11.21
N THR A 238 13.27 -1.78 -10.77
CA THR A 238 13.33 -1.09 -9.48
C THR A 238 12.62 -1.90 -8.40
N PHE A 239 13.28 -2.11 -7.27
CA PHE A 239 12.77 -2.80 -6.09
C PHE A 239 12.66 -1.86 -4.90
N ARG A 240 11.61 -2.01 -4.08
CA ARG A 240 11.50 -1.34 -2.79
C ARG A 240 12.33 -2.09 -1.74
N LEU A 241 13.32 -1.44 -1.15
CA LEU A 241 14.00 -1.90 0.05
C LEU A 241 13.14 -1.59 1.28
N ARG A 242 12.79 -2.62 2.05
CA ARG A 242 11.95 -2.47 3.23
C ARG A 242 12.74 -1.83 4.37
N GLY A 243 12.09 -0.94 5.10
CA GLY A 243 12.59 -0.46 6.39
C GLY A 243 11.80 -0.98 7.59
N GLY A 244 10.68 -1.67 7.37
CA GLY A 244 9.88 -2.38 8.38
C GLY A 244 10.07 -3.91 8.31
N CYS A 245 10.06 -4.57 9.47
CA CYS A 245 10.11 -6.02 9.54
C CYS A 245 8.69 -6.61 9.62
N CYS A 246 8.22 -7.23 8.55
CA CYS A 246 6.91 -7.89 8.48
C CYS A 246 6.83 -9.22 9.27
N ARG A 247 7.98 -9.77 9.70
CA ARG A 247 8.11 -11.02 10.46
C ARG A 247 7.59 -12.29 9.75
N LEU A 248 7.29 -12.25 8.46
CA LEU A 248 6.82 -13.43 7.72
C LEU A 248 7.83 -14.59 7.74
N TYR A 249 9.13 -14.30 7.90
CA TYR A 249 10.16 -15.33 8.07
C TYR A 249 10.00 -16.19 9.34
N LYS A 250 9.15 -15.76 10.30
CA LYS A 250 8.87 -16.49 11.54
C LYS A 250 7.74 -17.50 11.42
N LEU A 251 7.02 -17.48 10.30
CA LEU A 251 5.99 -18.46 10.01
C LEU A 251 6.64 -19.82 9.72
N ASP A 252 5.88 -20.90 9.87
CA ASP A 252 6.36 -22.24 9.52
C ASP A 252 6.79 -22.27 8.04
N GLY A 253 8.06 -22.61 7.77
CA GLY A 253 8.64 -22.59 6.41
C GLY A 253 8.98 -21.19 5.87
N GLY A 254 8.89 -20.14 6.69
CA GLY A 254 9.21 -18.77 6.28
C GLY A 254 10.70 -18.53 6.06
N SER A 255 11.01 -17.60 5.16
CA SER A 255 12.36 -17.12 4.88
C SER A 255 12.40 -15.60 4.80
N LEU A 256 13.61 -15.01 4.85
CA LEU A 256 13.77 -13.58 4.58
C LEU A 256 13.46 -13.31 3.11
N CYS A 257 12.66 -12.28 2.83
CA CYS A 257 12.46 -11.83 1.45
C CYS A 257 13.72 -11.08 0.93
N PRO A 258 13.97 -11.05 -0.39
CA PRO A 258 15.11 -10.33 -0.99
C PRO A 258 15.17 -8.83 -0.65
N THR A 259 14.06 -8.24 -0.21
CA THR A 259 13.97 -6.83 0.19
C THR A 259 14.00 -6.61 1.71
N CYS A 260 14.24 -7.66 2.51
CA CYS A 260 14.06 -7.64 3.96
C CYS A 260 15.04 -6.71 4.69
N VAL A 261 14.54 -5.88 5.60
CA VAL A 261 15.36 -4.98 6.43
C VAL A 261 16.37 -5.69 7.34
N LEU A 262 16.14 -6.98 7.64
CA LEU A 262 17.04 -7.78 8.48
C LEU A 262 18.19 -8.44 7.71
N ALA A 263 18.09 -8.47 6.38
CA ALA A 263 19.10 -9.12 5.56
C ALA A 263 20.27 -8.18 5.27
N GLU A 264 21.47 -8.75 5.23
CA GLU A 264 22.68 -8.00 4.89
C GLU A 264 22.56 -7.38 3.49
N PRO A 265 23.11 -6.16 3.27
CA PRO A 265 23.00 -5.49 1.97
C PRO A 265 23.48 -6.33 0.78
N GLN A 266 24.63 -7.02 0.93
CA GLN A 266 25.21 -7.85 -0.13
C GLN A 266 24.29 -9.04 -0.48
N TRP A 267 23.78 -9.73 0.54
CA TRP A 267 22.82 -10.81 0.33
C TRP A 267 21.55 -10.32 -0.37
N ARG A 268 21.01 -9.15 0.02
CA ARG A 268 19.83 -8.58 -0.65
C ARG A 268 20.09 -8.32 -2.13
N GLU A 269 21.22 -7.71 -2.44
CA GLU A 269 21.60 -7.39 -3.82
C GLU A 269 21.72 -8.65 -4.68
N GLU A 270 22.36 -9.71 -4.15
CA GLU A 270 22.46 -11.01 -4.82
C GLU A 270 21.09 -11.66 -5.06
N GLN A 271 20.24 -11.71 -4.03
CA GLN A 271 18.89 -12.30 -4.16
C GLN A 271 18.00 -11.50 -5.13
N LEU A 272 18.12 -10.17 -5.16
CA LEU A 272 17.39 -9.34 -6.10
C LEU A 272 17.87 -9.51 -7.54
N ARG A 273 19.19 -9.65 -7.76
CA ARG A 273 19.72 -10.01 -9.10
C ARG A 273 19.22 -11.37 -9.56
N ARG A 274 19.24 -12.36 -8.66
CA ARG A 274 18.71 -13.70 -8.95
C ARG A 274 17.23 -13.64 -9.33
N LEU A 275 16.41 -12.93 -8.54
CA LEU A 275 14.99 -12.75 -8.82
C LEU A 275 14.75 -12.07 -10.18
N LEU A 276 15.57 -11.08 -10.54
CA LEU A 276 15.48 -10.39 -11.82
C LEU A 276 15.75 -11.32 -13.01
N LEU A 277 16.77 -12.18 -12.89
CA LEU A 277 17.10 -13.20 -13.89
C LEU A 277 16.02 -14.29 -14.00
N GLU A 278 15.49 -14.76 -12.87
CA GLU A 278 14.42 -15.76 -12.86
C GLU A 278 13.16 -15.24 -13.55
N ARG A 279 12.80 -13.97 -13.32
CA ARG A 279 11.62 -13.33 -13.94
C ARG A 279 11.76 -13.08 -15.43
N SER A 280 12.98 -12.94 -15.94
CA SER A 280 13.22 -12.82 -17.37
C SER A 280 13.29 -14.16 -18.11
N GLY A 281 13.11 -15.27 -17.40
CA GLY A 281 13.23 -16.61 -17.96
C GLY A 281 14.67 -17.07 -18.15
N PHE A 282 15.66 -16.35 -17.58
CA PHE A 282 17.06 -16.78 -17.60
C PHE A 282 17.34 -17.66 -16.39
N THR A 283 17.37 -18.98 -16.59
CA THR A 283 17.96 -19.91 -15.62
C THR A 283 19.42 -20.11 -15.97
N ALA A 284 20.33 -19.69 -15.09
CA ALA A 284 21.74 -20.03 -15.21
C ALA A 284 21.87 -21.57 -15.16
N SER A 285 22.21 -22.16 -16.30
CA SER A 285 22.60 -23.57 -16.44
C SER A 285 24.00 -23.82 -15.89
#